data_AF-A0A7K4YVJ6-F1
#
_entry.id   AF-A0A7K4YVJ6-F1
#
_cell.length_a   1.000
_cell.length_b   1.000
_cell.length_c   1.000
_cell.angle_alpha   90.00
_cell.angle_beta   90.00
_cell.angle_gamma   90.00
#
_symmetry.space_group_name_H-M   'P 1'
#
loop_
_entity.id
_entity.type
_entity.pdbx_description
1 polymer ?
#
loop_
_entity_poly.entity_id
_entity_poly.type
_entity_poly.pdbx_seq_one_letter_code
_entity_poly.pdbx_strand_id
1 'polypeptide(L)' 'EDLPAPRRLQQLEVPIVAQSRCRRLYGLDMGRALPPRPIQDDMVCAGYAQGRKDTCKV' A
#
# COMPACT_ATOMS: atom_id res chain seq x y z
N GLU A 1 4.75 -16.79 27.06
CA GLU A 1 4.36 -17.65 25.93
C GLU A 1 4.27 -16.83 24.66
N ASP A 2 4.93 -17.27 23.60
CA ASP A 2 4.86 -16.67 22.26
C ASP A 2 3.79 -17.44 21.47
N LEU A 3 2.82 -16.75 20.89
CA LEU A 3 1.67 -17.39 20.24
C LEU A 3 2.06 -17.91 18.84
N PRO A 4 1.71 -19.15 18.47
CA PRO A 4 1.90 -19.65 17.11
C PRO A 4 1.02 -18.88 16.11
N ALA A 5 1.38 -18.93 14.82
CA ALA A 5 0.68 -18.16 13.81
C ALA A 5 -0.81 -18.55 13.69
N PRO A 6 -1.72 -17.57 13.51
CA PRO A 6 -1.44 -16.14 13.42
C PRO A 6 -1.33 -15.51 14.81
N ARG A 7 -0.24 -14.74 15.03
CA ARG A 7 -0.09 -13.84 16.18
C ARG A 7 -1.30 -12.89 16.29
N ARG A 8 -1.44 -12.17 17.41
CA ARG A 8 -2.50 -11.17 17.59
C ARG A 8 -2.67 -10.28 16.36
N LEU A 9 -3.91 -10.13 15.91
CA LEU A 9 -4.28 -9.26 14.78
C LEU A 9 -3.72 -7.84 14.99
N GLN A 10 -3.14 -7.28 13.94
CA GLN A 10 -2.56 -5.95 13.94
C GLN A 10 -3.44 -4.99 13.13
N GLN A 11 -3.43 -3.71 13.49
CA GLN A 11 -4.19 -2.67 12.78
C GLN A 11 -3.37 -1.37 12.66
N LEU A 12 -3.71 -0.54 11.67
CA LEU A 12 -3.09 0.76 11.43
C LEU A 12 -4.10 1.71 10.78
N GLU A 13 -4.06 2.99 11.16
CA GLU A 13 -4.80 4.06 10.50
C GLU A 13 -3.91 4.76 9.45
N VAL A 14 -4.47 4.97 8.25
CA VAL A 14 -3.80 5.63 7.12
C VAL A 14 -4.76 6.57 6.37
N PRO A 15 -4.27 7.69 5.82
CA PRO A 15 -5.10 8.62 5.08
C PRO A 15 -5.41 8.11 3.68
N ILE A 16 -6.59 8.47 3.15
CA ILE A 16 -6.93 8.26 1.74
C ILE A 16 -6.07 9.17 0.86
N VAL A 17 -5.52 8.58 -0.21
CA VAL A 17 -4.72 9.28 -1.21
C VAL A 17 -5.59 9.58 -2.42
N ALA A 18 -5.55 10.83 -2.89
CA ALA A 18 -6.27 11.24 -4.09
C ALA A 18 -5.95 10.33 -5.30
N GLN A 19 -6.99 9.87 -6.01
CA GLN A 19 -6.85 8.89 -7.09
C GLN A 19 -5.92 9.37 -8.23
N SER A 20 -5.96 10.67 -8.56
CA SER A 20 -5.05 11.29 -9.54
C SER A 20 -3.57 11.19 -9.14
N ARG A 21 -3.28 11.40 -7.85
CA ARG A 21 -1.94 11.22 -7.30
C ARG A 21 -1.53 9.76 -7.30
N CYS A 22 -2.43 8.85 -6.95
CA CYS A 22 -2.15 7.42 -6.94
C CYS A 22 -1.84 6.88 -8.34
N ARG A 23 -2.66 7.23 -9.34
CA ARG A 23 -2.42 6.91 -10.75
C ARG A 23 -1.07 7.40 -11.24
N ARG A 24 -0.70 8.63 -10.87
CA ARG A 24 0.62 9.17 -11.23
C ARG A 24 1.73 8.36 -10.60
N LEU A 25 1.65 8.03 -9.30
CA LEU A 25 2.71 7.28 -8.61
C LEU A 25 2.88 5.86 -9.17
N TYR A 26 1.78 5.12 -9.35
CA TYR A 26 1.84 3.75 -9.85
C TYR A 26 1.99 3.65 -11.37
N GLY A 27 1.85 4.74 -12.11
CA GLY A 27 2.12 4.79 -13.54
C GLY A 27 3.60 5.00 -13.90
N LEU A 28 4.46 5.32 -12.92
CA LEU A 28 5.91 5.46 -13.12
C LEU A 28 6.58 4.09 -13.16
N ASP A 29 7.61 3.95 -14.00
CA ASP A 29 8.50 2.79 -13.93
C ASP A 29 9.48 3.00 -12.78
N MET A 30 9.28 2.27 -11.67
CA MET A 30 10.15 2.29 -10.50
C MET A 30 11.12 1.08 -10.50
N GLY A 31 11.34 0.47 -11.66
CA GLY A 31 12.24 -0.67 -11.86
C GLY A 31 11.57 -2.02 -11.64
N ARG A 32 12.38 -3.08 -11.71
CA ARG A 32 11.89 -4.49 -11.71
C ARG A 32 10.98 -4.86 -10.55
N ALA A 33 11.15 -4.26 -9.38
CA ALA A 33 10.36 -4.57 -8.19
C ALA A 33 8.96 -3.93 -8.22
N LEU A 34 8.80 -2.79 -8.90
CA LEU A 34 7.58 -1.99 -8.97
C LEU A 34 7.37 -1.51 -10.41
N PRO A 35 7.02 -2.42 -11.34
CA PRO A 35 6.66 -2.03 -12.70
C PRO A 35 5.35 -1.20 -12.66
N PRO A 36 5.10 -0.38 -13.70
CA PRO A 36 3.89 0.41 -13.79
C PRO A 36 2.63 -0.45 -13.63
N ARG A 37 1.71 -0.02 -12.78
CA ARG A 37 0.40 -0.65 -12.55
C ARG A 37 -0.72 0.39 -12.65
N PRO A 38 -1.60 0.29 -13.66
CA PRO A 38 -2.77 1.14 -13.76
C PRO A 38 -3.68 0.98 -12.53
N ILE A 39 -4.09 2.11 -11.94
CA ILE A 39 -5.09 2.13 -10.87
C ILE A 39 -6.47 2.30 -11.49
N GLN A 40 -7.30 1.28 -11.34
CA GLN A 40 -8.65 1.21 -11.90
C GLN A 40 -9.62 2.15 -11.17
N ASP A 41 -10.78 2.42 -11.77
CA ASP A 41 -11.79 3.34 -11.21
C ASP A 41 -12.42 2.80 -9.91
N ASP A 42 -12.46 1.49 -9.72
CA ASP A 42 -13.00 0.79 -8.55
C ASP A 42 -11.97 0.58 -7.43
N MET A 43 -10.77 1.16 -7.56
CA MET A 43 -9.70 1.06 -6.57
C MET A 43 -9.52 2.38 -5.80
N VAL A 44 -9.25 2.25 -4.49
CA VAL A 44 -8.84 3.36 -3.62
C VAL A 44 -7.44 3.13 -3.08
N CYS A 45 -6.67 4.22 -2.94
CA CYS A 45 -5.33 4.16 -2.36
C CYS A 45 -5.33 4.82 -0.99
N ALA A 46 -4.61 4.24 -0.04
CA ALA A 46 -4.43 4.80 1.30
C ALA A 46 -2.97 4.60 1.74
N GLY A 47 -2.43 5.57 2.47
CA GLY A 47 -1.05 5.52 2.94
C GLY A 47 -0.27 6.82 2.81
N TYR A 48 0.99 6.78 3.22
CA TYR A 48 1.90 7.92 3.18
C TYR A 48 2.95 7.73 2.09
N ALA A 49 3.01 8.64 1.13
CA ALA A 49 3.94 8.53 -0.01
C ALA A 49 5.43 8.56 0.39
N GLN A 50 5.77 9.11 1.56
CA GLN A 50 7.13 9.10 2.08
C GLN A 50 7.56 7.75 2.67
N GLY A 51 6.68 6.73 2.61
CA GLY A 51 6.83 5.52 3.41
C GLY A 51 6.44 5.77 4.87
N ARG A 52 6.12 4.69 5.60
CA ARG A 52 5.81 4.61 7.03
C ARG A 52 5.45 3.15 7.35
N LYS A 53 4.66 2.90 8.40
CA LYS A 53 3.94 1.63 8.54
C LYS A 53 2.91 1.51 7.41
N ASP A 54 2.81 0.32 6.83
CA ASP A 54 1.88 0.00 5.75
C ASP A 54 1.50 -1.49 5.82
N THR A 55 0.58 -1.91 4.97
CA THR A 55 0.19 -3.31 4.78
C THR A 55 1.32 -4.11 4.12
N CYS A 56 1.63 -5.27 4.69
CA CYS A 56 2.63 -6.19 4.15
C CYS A 56 2.07 -7.61 4.17
N LYS A 57 2.49 -8.42 3.20
CA LYS A 57 2.30 -9.87 3.27
C LYS A 57 3.40 -10.45 4.17
N VAL A 58 3.01 -11.28 5.14
CA VAL A 58 3.96 -12.06 5.97
C VAL A 58 4.48 -13.25 5.16
#